data_AF-A0A356R667-F1
#
_entry.id   AF-A0A356R667-F1
#
_cell.length_a   1.000
_cell.length_b   1.000
_cell.length_c   1.000
_cell.angle_alpha   90.00
_cell.angle_beta   90.00
_cell.angle_gamma   90.00
#
_symmetry.space_group_name_H-M   'P 1'
#
loop_
_entity.id
_entity.type
_entity.pdbx_description
1 polymer ?
#
loop_
_entity_poly.entity_id
_entity_poly.type
_entity_poly.pdbx_seq_one_letter_code
_entity_poly.pdbx_strand_id
1 'polypeptide(L)'
;KAHTAVKIAPGYTSPVVHVLDASLAVNVVRKLMSPDDKNAFVQDVQAKQQKTREAYLSKTTAKKFVSLEEARKRRFDIPWETTSIAKPRVLGRKVLEDVALETLVPLIDWSPFFHAWQLRGKFPKIFEDSVVGPKAKELFDDAQKLLQEIIDRKLLAAKAVYGLFPANSQGDDIIIYKDETRSEGVSVFHTLRQQIEKPQGDFYYALADFVAPQSSGKLDYIGGFAVTAGLGIEAICQRFEQDHDDYNAIMAKALADRLAEAFAEWLHREVRQEWGFGQDEQLTNEELIQEKYRGIRPAPGYPACPDHTEKQHLFELLQVEKTVGIQLTESFAMYPAASVSGFYFAHPQAKYFSVGKVQRDQIQDYAKRKGVDVSVVERWLSPNLSYDPT
;
A
#
# COMPACT_ATOMS: atom_id res chain seq x y z
N LYS A 1 -3.09 14.44 12.70
CA LYS A 1 -2.78 15.60 13.58
C LYS A 1 -1.83 16.61 12.94
N ALA A 2 -0.58 16.22 12.61
CA ALA A 2 0.40 17.14 12.01
C ALA A 2 -0.05 17.69 10.64
N HIS A 3 -0.53 16.80 9.76
CA HIS A 3 -1.08 17.18 8.44
C HIS A 3 -2.16 18.27 8.57
N THR A 4 -3.14 18.08 9.46
CA THR A 4 -4.19 19.09 9.71
C THR A 4 -3.62 20.42 10.16
N ALA A 5 -2.68 20.44 11.10
CA ALA A 5 -2.10 21.67 11.63
C ALA A 5 -1.27 22.48 10.60
N VAL A 6 -0.59 21.76 9.68
CA VAL A 6 0.37 22.32 8.73
C VAL A 6 -0.26 22.65 7.37
N LYS A 7 -1.18 21.81 6.88
CA LYS A 7 -1.71 21.92 5.50
C LYS A 7 -3.20 22.25 5.43
N ILE A 8 -4.03 21.80 6.38
CA ILE A 8 -5.49 22.01 6.32
C ILE A 8 -5.89 23.30 7.06
N ALA A 9 -5.57 23.40 8.35
CA ALA A 9 -5.99 24.50 9.22
C ALA A 9 -5.63 25.92 8.68
N PRO A 10 -4.45 26.15 8.06
CA PRO A 10 -4.15 27.46 7.47
C PRO A 10 -5.08 27.88 6.33
N GLY A 11 -5.71 26.91 5.65
CA GLY A 11 -6.61 27.17 4.51
C GLY A 11 -8.02 27.61 4.90
N TYR A 12 -8.34 27.70 6.20
CA TYR A 12 -9.66 28.04 6.69
C TYR A 12 -9.60 29.17 7.73
N THR A 13 -10.61 30.04 7.70
CA THR A 13 -10.82 31.06 8.75
C THR A 13 -11.55 30.51 9.97
N SER A 14 -12.28 29.41 9.81
CA SER A 14 -13.02 28.73 10.87
C SER A 14 -12.16 27.70 11.62
N PRO A 15 -12.54 27.31 12.86
CA PRO A 15 -11.81 26.29 13.61
C PRO A 15 -11.76 24.95 12.88
N VAL A 16 -10.55 24.42 12.68
CA VAL A 16 -10.32 23.08 12.12
C VAL A 16 -9.83 22.17 13.23
N VAL A 17 -10.50 21.04 13.48
CA VAL A 17 -10.13 20.12 14.56
C VAL A 17 -9.87 18.73 13.99
N HIS A 18 -8.70 18.16 14.31
CA HIS A 18 -8.37 16.78 14.01
C HIS A 18 -8.70 15.89 15.20
N VAL A 19 -9.53 14.87 14.99
CA VAL A 19 -9.90 13.87 15.98
C VAL A 19 -9.31 12.52 15.58
N LEU A 20 -8.84 11.74 16.55
CA LEU A 20 -8.18 10.44 16.27
C LEU A 20 -9.16 9.31 16.02
N ASP A 21 -10.28 9.28 16.74
CA ASP A 21 -11.29 8.23 16.68
C ASP A 21 -12.68 8.78 17.03
N ALA A 22 -13.71 7.95 16.82
CA ALA A 22 -15.11 8.32 17.03
C ALA A 22 -15.44 8.66 18.49
N SER A 23 -14.79 8.00 19.46
CA SER A 23 -15.06 8.24 20.89
C SER A 23 -14.67 9.67 21.31
N LEU A 24 -13.55 10.15 20.77
CA LEU A 24 -13.06 11.51 21.01
C LEU A 24 -13.89 12.55 20.25
N ALA A 25 -14.54 12.17 19.15
CA ALA A 25 -15.31 13.10 18.31
C ALA A 25 -16.51 13.66 19.06
N VAL A 26 -17.21 12.83 19.86
CA VAL A 26 -18.37 13.26 20.66
C VAL A 26 -18.01 14.39 21.61
N ASN A 27 -16.89 14.26 22.33
CA ASN A 27 -16.42 15.28 23.26
C ASN A 27 -15.99 16.57 22.56
N VAL A 28 -15.37 16.46 21.38
CA VAL A 28 -14.98 17.61 20.57
C VAL A 28 -16.21 18.36 20.06
N VAL A 29 -17.20 17.64 19.50
CA VAL A 29 -18.44 18.24 19.01
C VAL A 29 -19.19 18.91 20.17
N ARG A 30 -19.31 18.26 21.32
CA ARG A 30 -19.94 18.86 22.52
C ARG A 30 -19.29 20.18 22.91
N LYS A 31 -17.95 20.24 22.96
CA LYS A 31 -17.21 21.47 23.27
C LYS A 31 -17.41 22.57 22.23
N LEU A 32 -17.50 22.21 20.94
CA LEU A 32 -17.75 23.17 19.87
C LEU A 32 -19.18 23.72 19.86
N MET A 33 -20.15 22.94 20.36
CA MET A 33 -21.55 23.32 20.47
C MET A 33 -21.88 24.08 21.76
N SER A 34 -21.05 23.96 22.80
CA SER A 34 -21.19 24.66 24.08
C SER A 34 -20.81 26.14 23.94
N PRO A 35 -21.73 27.10 24.14
CA PRO A 35 -21.41 28.53 24.07
C PRO A 35 -20.29 28.95 25.04
N ASP A 36 -20.24 28.31 26.22
CA ASP A 36 -19.30 28.62 27.28
C ASP A 36 -17.90 28.03 27.00
N ASP A 37 -17.82 26.82 26.45
CA ASP A 37 -16.54 26.12 26.23
C ASP A 37 -15.91 26.42 24.86
N LYS A 38 -16.72 26.79 23.86
CA LYS A 38 -16.29 26.87 22.45
C LYS A 38 -15.07 27.76 22.28
N ASN A 39 -15.10 28.98 22.81
CA ASN A 39 -14.02 29.94 22.60
C ASN A 39 -12.70 29.47 23.20
N ALA A 40 -12.72 28.99 24.45
CA ALA A 40 -11.55 28.47 25.13
C ALA A 40 -10.98 27.22 24.42
N PHE A 41 -11.87 26.31 23.99
CA PHE A 41 -11.48 25.11 23.25
C PHE A 41 -10.82 25.44 21.90
N VAL A 42 -11.40 26.36 21.13
CA VAL A 42 -10.85 26.79 19.84
C VAL A 42 -9.46 27.41 20.01
N GLN A 43 -9.28 28.28 21.00
CA GLN A 43 -7.98 28.89 21.30
C GLN A 43 -6.91 27.85 21.66
N ASP A 44 -7.25 26.86 22.50
CA ASP A 44 -6.36 25.76 22.86
C ASP A 44 -5.97 24.90 21.64
N VAL A 45 -6.93 24.58 20.77
CA VAL A 45 -6.67 23.84 19.53
C VAL A 45 -5.74 24.63 18.61
N GLN A 46 -6.01 25.91 18.39
CA GLN A 46 -5.18 26.78 17.55
C GLN A 46 -3.76 26.91 18.09
N ALA A 47 -3.59 27.12 19.40
CA ALA A 47 -2.28 27.18 20.04
C ALA A 47 -1.50 25.85 19.87
N LYS A 48 -2.18 24.70 20.05
CA LYS A 48 -1.59 23.37 19.82
C LYS A 48 -1.20 23.17 18.36
N GLN A 49 -2.01 23.63 17.41
CA GLN A 49 -1.71 23.56 15.99
C GLN A 49 -0.52 24.44 15.61
N GLN A 50 -0.45 25.66 16.13
CA GLN A 50 0.67 26.57 15.91
C GLN A 50 1.98 25.95 16.41
N LYS A 51 2.01 25.45 17.65
CA LYS A 51 3.17 24.72 18.21
C LYS A 51 3.56 23.50 17.36
N THR A 52 2.57 22.77 16.86
CA THR A 52 2.81 21.60 15.98
C THR A 52 3.44 22.03 14.65
N ARG A 53 2.99 23.17 14.09
CA ARG A 53 3.52 23.72 12.83
C ARG A 53 4.96 24.18 12.98
N GLU A 54 5.26 24.94 14.03
CA GLU A 54 6.63 25.38 14.36
C GLU A 54 7.57 24.19 14.54
N ALA A 55 7.14 23.16 15.28
CA ALA A 55 7.92 21.94 15.47
C ALA A 55 8.11 21.13 14.17
N TYR A 56 7.13 21.16 13.26
CA TYR A 56 7.24 20.49 11.96
C TYR A 56 8.22 21.22 11.05
N LEU A 57 8.13 22.55 10.97
CA LEU A 57 9.03 23.38 10.17
C LEU A 57 10.48 23.24 10.65
N SER A 58 10.73 23.32 11.96
CA SER A 58 12.09 23.17 12.51
C SER A 58 12.71 21.79 12.23
N LYS A 59 11.92 20.70 12.34
CA LYS A 59 12.38 19.35 12.00
C LYS A 59 12.66 19.14 10.52
N THR A 60 11.90 19.81 9.65
CA THR A 60 12.10 19.70 8.20
C THR A 60 13.36 20.44 7.78
N THR A 61 13.60 21.63 8.33
CA THR A 61 14.83 22.42 8.10
C THR A 61 16.08 21.74 8.66
N ALA A 62 15.96 20.93 9.72
CA ALA A 62 17.09 20.23 10.32
C ALA A 62 17.59 19.03 9.50
N LYS A 63 16.78 18.49 8.58
CA LYS A 63 17.21 17.36 7.74
C LYS A 63 18.04 17.85 6.57
N LYS A 64 19.20 17.24 6.41
CA LYS A 64 20.04 17.42 5.22
C LYS A 64 19.61 16.46 4.13
N PHE A 65 19.77 16.90 2.90
CA PHE A 65 19.43 16.15 1.70
C PHE A 65 20.62 16.16 0.76
N VAL A 66 20.76 15.09 -0.03
CA VAL A 66 21.71 15.01 -1.13
C VAL A 66 21.00 15.25 -2.45
N SER A 67 21.73 15.73 -3.46
CA SER A 67 21.20 15.83 -4.82
C SER A 67 20.82 14.44 -5.35
N LEU A 68 19.91 14.39 -6.32
CA LEU A 68 19.52 13.16 -6.98
C LEU A 68 20.72 12.46 -7.61
N GLU A 69 21.65 13.22 -8.19
CA GLU A 69 22.88 12.69 -8.79
C GLU A 69 23.75 11.99 -7.73
N GLU A 70 23.94 12.60 -6.57
CA GLU A 70 24.70 11.99 -5.47
C GLU A 70 24.00 10.75 -4.90
N ALA A 71 22.66 10.80 -4.75
CA ALA A 71 21.88 9.64 -4.36
C ALA A 71 22.05 8.46 -5.34
N ARG A 72 22.05 8.74 -6.66
CA ARG A 72 22.26 7.74 -7.72
C ARG A 72 23.68 7.16 -7.71
N LYS A 73 24.71 7.97 -7.41
CA LYS A 73 26.10 7.49 -7.24
C LYS A 73 26.24 6.51 -6.08
N ARG A 74 25.47 6.71 -5.01
CA ARG A 74 25.42 5.85 -3.82
C ARG A 74 24.18 4.96 -3.77
N ARG A 75 23.72 4.49 -4.94
CA ARG A 75 22.62 3.51 -5.05
C ARG A 75 23.00 2.16 -4.46
N PHE A 76 22.01 1.33 -4.14
CA PHE A 76 22.28 -0.06 -3.79
C PHE A 76 22.73 -0.82 -5.03
N ASP A 77 23.99 -1.30 -5.04
CA ASP A 77 24.58 -1.96 -6.21
C ASP A 77 24.74 -3.46 -5.93
N ILE A 78 23.98 -4.25 -6.68
CA ILE A 78 24.03 -5.71 -6.63
C ILE A 78 25.12 -6.18 -7.61
N PRO A 79 25.99 -7.15 -7.25
CA PRO A 79 26.95 -7.72 -8.17
C PRO A 79 26.26 -8.62 -9.21
N TRP A 80 25.62 -8.01 -10.20
CA TRP A 80 24.77 -8.68 -11.20
C TRP A 80 25.48 -9.76 -12.02
N GLU A 81 26.81 -9.67 -12.15
CA GLU A 81 27.59 -10.68 -12.87
C GLU A 81 27.57 -12.05 -12.19
N THR A 82 27.57 -12.07 -10.86
CA THR A 82 27.57 -13.29 -10.02
C THR A 82 26.22 -13.59 -9.40
N THR A 83 25.26 -12.68 -9.51
CA THR A 83 23.91 -12.85 -8.95
C THR A 83 23.07 -13.76 -9.84
N SER A 84 22.48 -14.79 -9.23
CA SER A 84 21.53 -15.67 -9.91
C SER A 84 20.14 -15.03 -9.95
N ILE A 85 19.60 -14.91 -11.16
CA ILE A 85 18.26 -14.38 -11.42
C ILE A 85 17.30 -15.54 -11.62
N ALA A 86 16.22 -15.57 -10.84
CA ALA A 86 15.19 -16.59 -10.97
C ALA A 86 14.32 -16.30 -12.19
N LYS A 87 14.25 -17.26 -13.12
CA LYS A 87 13.38 -17.19 -14.31
C LYS A 87 12.00 -17.75 -14.00
N PRO A 88 10.91 -17.00 -14.24
CA PRO A 88 9.55 -17.53 -14.17
C PRO A 88 9.34 -18.74 -15.07
N ARG A 89 8.59 -19.74 -14.57
CA ARG A 89 8.19 -20.90 -15.39
C ARG A 89 7.23 -20.51 -16.51
N VAL A 90 6.35 -19.54 -16.26
CA VAL A 90 5.39 -19.03 -17.22
C VAL A 90 5.45 -17.50 -17.20
N LEU A 91 5.53 -16.90 -18.39
CA LEU A 91 5.50 -15.46 -18.60
C LEU A 91 4.13 -15.03 -19.12
N GLY A 92 3.86 -13.74 -18.99
CA GLY A 92 2.62 -13.13 -19.40
C GLY A 92 1.54 -13.16 -18.33
N ARG A 93 0.35 -12.73 -18.73
CA ARG A 93 -0.78 -12.49 -17.84
C ARG A 93 -1.62 -13.75 -17.64
N LYS A 94 -2.10 -13.96 -16.41
CA LYS A 94 -3.06 -14.98 -16.01
C LYS A 94 -4.20 -14.36 -15.21
N VAL A 95 -5.41 -14.85 -15.46
CA VAL A 95 -6.65 -14.41 -14.78
C VAL A 95 -7.20 -15.60 -13.99
N LEU A 96 -7.55 -15.36 -12.74
CA LEU A 96 -8.23 -16.29 -11.85
C LEU A 96 -9.63 -15.73 -11.59
N GLU A 97 -10.63 -16.33 -12.23
CA GLU A 97 -11.99 -15.79 -12.25
C GLU A 97 -12.86 -16.21 -11.05
N ASP A 98 -12.48 -17.29 -10.36
CA ASP A 98 -13.25 -17.85 -9.25
C ASP A 98 -12.29 -18.58 -8.27
N VAL A 99 -11.72 -17.82 -7.33
CA VAL A 99 -10.93 -18.40 -6.24
C VAL A 99 -11.84 -18.64 -5.04
N ALA A 100 -11.90 -19.90 -4.60
CA ALA A 100 -12.71 -20.31 -3.46
C ALA A 100 -12.26 -19.57 -2.18
N LEU A 101 -13.18 -18.86 -1.52
CA LEU A 101 -12.89 -18.06 -0.33
C LEU A 101 -12.31 -18.90 0.81
N GLU A 102 -12.70 -20.17 0.91
CA GLU A 102 -12.21 -21.17 1.86
C GLU A 102 -10.70 -21.33 1.79
N THR A 103 -10.10 -21.12 0.61
CA THR A 103 -8.64 -21.21 0.44
C THR A 103 -7.90 -20.00 1.02
N LEU A 104 -8.61 -18.88 1.18
CA LEU A 104 -8.08 -17.62 1.69
C LEU A 104 -8.19 -17.52 3.22
N VAL A 105 -9.25 -18.09 3.81
CA VAL A 105 -9.52 -18.02 5.26
C VAL A 105 -8.31 -18.37 6.14
N PRO A 106 -7.54 -19.45 5.87
CA PRO A 106 -6.39 -19.80 6.70
C PRO A 106 -5.25 -18.77 6.68
N LEU A 107 -5.23 -17.86 5.70
CA LEU A 107 -4.21 -16.84 5.50
C LEU A 107 -4.61 -15.46 6.03
N ILE A 108 -5.79 -15.32 6.64
CA ILE A 108 -6.23 -14.06 7.23
C ILE A 108 -5.32 -13.68 8.41
N ASP A 109 -4.72 -12.49 8.35
CA ASP A 109 -4.25 -11.79 9.55
C ASP A 109 -5.43 -11.07 10.20
N TRP A 110 -5.86 -11.61 11.34
CA TRP A 110 -6.96 -11.08 12.14
C TRP A 110 -6.59 -9.87 12.99
N SER A 111 -5.30 -9.55 13.14
CA SER A 111 -4.88 -8.42 13.99
C SER A 111 -5.44 -7.08 13.48
N PRO A 112 -5.39 -6.75 12.17
CA PRO A 112 -5.99 -5.52 11.67
C PRO A 112 -7.53 -5.54 11.67
N PHE A 113 -8.17 -6.71 11.66
CA PHE A 113 -9.63 -6.82 11.88
C PHE A 113 -10.00 -6.26 13.26
N PHE A 114 -9.33 -6.69 14.33
CA PHE A 114 -9.56 -6.15 15.67
C PHE A 114 -9.23 -4.64 15.75
N HIS A 115 -8.16 -4.20 15.09
CA HIS A 115 -7.82 -2.78 15.04
C HIS A 115 -8.89 -1.91 14.38
N ALA A 116 -9.57 -2.41 13.34
CA ALA A 116 -10.70 -1.71 12.72
C ALA A 116 -11.84 -1.48 13.71
N TRP A 117 -12.04 -2.42 14.64
CA TRP A 117 -12.99 -2.35 15.75
C TRP A 117 -12.43 -1.67 17.03
N GLN A 118 -11.30 -0.96 16.92
CA GLN A 118 -10.62 -0.29 18.04
C GLN A 118 -10.16 -1.22 19.18
N LEU A 119 -10.08 -2.53 18.93
CA LEU A 119 -9.52 -3.51 19.86
C LEU A 119 -8.04 -3.70 19.56
N ARG A 120 -7.17 -3.11 20.38
CA ARG A 120 -5.70 -3.16 20.19
C ARG A 120 -5.14 -4.47 20.74
N GLY A 121 -4.44 -5.22 19.89
CA GLY A 121 -3.78 -6.46 20.30
C GLY A 121 -3.42 -7.32 19.08
N LYS A 122 -2.48 -8.26 19.26
CA LYS A 122 -2.10 -9.23 18.22
C LYS A 122 -2.97 -10.49 18.36
N PHE A 123 -3.54 -10.98 17.27
CA PHE A 123 -4.21 -12.29 17.27
C PHE A 123 -3.19 -13.44 17.34
N PRO A 124 -3.48 -14.56 18.05
CA PRO A 124 -4.64 -14.81 18.91
C PRO A 124 -4.49 -14.27 20.34
N LYS A 125 -3.32 -13.72 20.71
CA LYS A 125 -3.00 -13.25 22.08
C LYS A 125 -3.98 -12.21 22.64
N ILE A 126 -4.65 -11.44 21.79
CA ILE A 126 -5.70 -10.49 22.20
C ILE A 126 -6.82 -11.15 23.02
N PHE A 127 -7.06 -12.45 22.83
CA PHE A 127 -8.05 -13.21 23.58
C PHE A 127 -7.69 -13.48 25.05
N GLU A 128 -6.42 -13.33 25.41
CA GLU A 128 -5.90 -13.51 26.77
C GLU A 128 -5.91 -12.19 27.56
N ASP A 129 -6.19 -11.06 26.91
CA ASP A 129 -6.27 -9.77 27.57
C ASP A 129 -7.45 -9.73 28.54
N SER A 130 -7.21 -9.29 29.78
CA SER A 130 -8.21 -9.30 30.85
C SER A 130 -9.31 -8.26 30.67
N VAL A 131 -9.09 -7.23 29.86
CA VAL A 131 -10.02 -6.13 29.63
C VAL A 131 -10.77 -6.34 28.33
N VAL A 132 -10.06 -6.53 27.22
CA VAL A 132 -10.65 -6.58 25.88
C VAL A 132 -10.86 -8.00 25.35
N GLY A 133 -10.20 -9.01 25.94
CA GLY A 133 -10.25 -10.39 25.47
C GLY A 133 -11.65 -11.00 25.35
N PRO A 134 -12.55 -10.84 26.34
CA PRO A 134 -13.92 -11.34 26.23
C PRO A 134 -14.69 -10.74 25.05
N LYS A 135 -14.56 -9.43 24.81
CA LYS A 135 -15.20 -8.76 23.68
C LYS A 135 -14.54 -9.08 22.33
N ALA A 136 -13.23 -9.29 22.31
CA ALA A 136 -12.53 -9.76 21.12
C ALA A 136 -13.02 -11.16 20.71
N LYS A 137 -13.28 -12.07 21.66
CA LYS A 137 -13.85 -13.39 21.38
C LYS A 137 -15.26 -13.29 20.81
N GLU A 138 -16.15 -12.52 21.44
CA GLU A 138 -17.52 -12.30 20.96
C GLU A 138 -17.55 -11.74 19.53
N LEU A 139 -16.74 -10.69 19.27
CA LEU A 139 -16.61 -10.10 17.94
C LEU A 139 -16.06 -11.12 16.92
N PHE A 140 -15.07 -11.91 17.31
CA PHE A 140 -14.49 -12.94 16.44
C PHE A 140 -15.51 -14.03 16.11
N ASP A 141 -16.27 -14.51 17.10
CA ASP A 141 -17.30 -15.53 16.90
C ASP A 141 -18.41 -15.03 15.95
N ASP A 142 -18.81 -13.77 16.06
CA ASP A 142 -19.76 -13.15 15.11
C ASP A 142 -19.16 -13.02 13.70
N ALA A 143 -17.89 -12.61 13.61
CA ALA A 143 -17.18 -12.54 12.34
C ALA A 143 -17.10 -13.91 11.66
N GLN A 144 -16.84 -14.98 12.43
CA GLN A 144 -16.80 -16.36 11.93
C GLN A 144 -18.17 -16.80 11.39
N LYS A 145 -19.27 -16.49 12.10
CA LYS A 145 -20.63 -16.80 11.62
C LYS A 145 -20.95 -16.12 10.29
N LEU A 146 -20.68 -14.81 10.20
CA LEU A 146 -20.94 -14.05 8.97
C LEU A 146 -20.01 -14.49 7.84
N LEU A 147 -18.74 -14.77 8.13
CA LEU A 147 -17.80 -15.30 7.16
C LEU A 147 -18.28 -16.65 6.62
N GLN A 148 -18.76 -17.55 7.48
CA GLN A 148 -19.33 -18.83 7.06
C GLN A 148 -20.56 -18.63 6.17
N GLU A 149 -21.46 -17.70 6.51
CA GLU A 149 -22.61 -17.37 5.64
C GLU A 149 -22.15 -16.86 4.26
N ILE A 150 -21.16 -15.95 4.24
CA ILE A 150 -20.58 -15.40 3.00
C ILE A 150 -20.05 -16.53 2.11
N ILE A 151 -19.37 -17.51 2.70
CA ILE A 151 -18.80 -18.65 2.01
C ILE A 151 -19.91 -19.59 1.51
N ASP A 152 -20.76 -20.08 2.41
CA ASP A 152 -21.79 -21.09 2.11
C ASP A 152 -22.77 -20.62 1.03
N ARG A 153 -23.10 -19.32 1.05
CA ARG A 153 -24.03 -18.70 0.10
C ARG A 153 -23.33 -18.02 -1.07
N LYS A 154 -22.00 -18.07 -1.13
CA LYS A 154 -21.18 -17.41 -2.17
C LYS A 154 -21.55 -15.94 -2.36
N LEU A 155 -21.69 -15.21 -1.26
CA LEU A 155 -22.13 -13.81 -1.27
C LEU A 155 -21.05 -12.85 -1.81
N LEU A 156 -19.78 -13.25 -1.71
CA LEU A 156 -18.63 -12.54 -2.27
C LEU A 156 -17.92 -13.41 -3.30
N ALA A 157 -17.41 -12.77 -4.35
CA ALA A 157 -16.55 -13.42 -5.33
C ALA A 157 -15.11 -12.89 -5.23
N ALA A 158 -14.14 -13.80 -5.29
CA ALA A 158 -12.72 -13.46 -5.30
C ALA A 158 -12.13 -13.67 -6.70
N LYS A 159 -11.60 -12.57 -7.27
CA LYS A 159 -10.95 -12.54 -8.59
C LYS A 159 -9.55 -11.98 -8.51
N ALA A 160 -8.65 -12.52 -9.34
CA ALA A 160 -7.29 -12.03 -9.46
C ALA A 160 -6.81 -11.98 -10.90
N VAL A 161 -5.93 -11.03 -11.18
CA VAL A 161 -5.10 -11.03 -12.36
C VAL A 161 -3.67 -10.78 -11.93
N TYR A 162 -2.74 -11.56 -12.46
CA TYR A 162 -1.32 -11.35 -12.28
C TYR A 162 -0.57 -11.58 -13.58
N GLY A 163 0.67 -11.11 -13.64
CA GLY A 163 1.53 -11.42 -14.76
C GLY A 163 3.00 -11.28 -14.39
N LEU A 164 3.83 -12.09 -15.05
CA LEU A 164 5.29 -12.09 -14.91
C LEU A 164 5.89 -11.69 -16.25
N PHE A 165 6.75 -10.69 -16.25
CA PHE A 165 7.22 -10.04 -17.47
C PHE A 165 8.74 -9.89 -17.46
N PRO A 166 9.40 -10.09 -18.61
CA PRO A 166 10.77 -9.66 -18.82
C PRO A 166 10.93 -8.18 -18.48
N ALA A 167 11.93 -7.84 -17.69
CA ALA A 167 12.16 -6.45 -17.28
C ALA A 167 13.64 -6.17 -17.01
N ASN A 168 14.00 -4.90 -17.11
CA ASN A 168 15.31 -4.42 -16.68
C ASN A 168 15.18 -3.02 -16.11
N SER A 169 16.04 -2.66 -15.15
CA SER A 169 16.10 -1.27 -14.70
C SER A 169 16.85 -0.37 -15.69
N GLN A 170 16.38 0.87 -15.78
CA GLN A 170 17.03 1.95 -16.52
C GLN A 170 17.02 3.21 -15.64
N GLY A 171 18.17 3.54 -15.05
CA GLY A 171 18.24 4.60 -14.04
C GLY A 171 17.45 4.21 -12.79
N ASP A 172 16.41 4.98 -12.47
CA ASP A 172 15.51 4.73 -11.33
C ASP A 172 14.18 4.08 -11.76
N ASP A 173 14.02 3.73 -13.03
CA ASP A 173 12.80 3.11 -13.57
C ASP A 173 13.02 1.64 -13.89
N ILE A 174 11.91 0.93 -14.08
CA ILE A 174 11.90 -0.47 -14.53
C ILE A 174 11.12 -0.54 -15.83
N ILE A 175 11.81 -0.90 -16.91
CA ILE A 175 11.22 -1.11 -18.23
C ILE A 175 10.67 -2.53 -18.27
N ILE A 176 9.41 -2.67 -18.64
CA ILE A 176 8.71 -3.95 -18.77
C ILE A 176 8.57 -4.24 -20.25
N TYR A 177 9.08 -5.39 -20.70
CA TYR A 177 9.07 -5.78 -22.11
C TYR A 177 7.95 -6.76 -22.42
N LYS A 178 7.57 -6.78 -23.70
CA LYS A 178 6.59 -7.72 -24.24
C LYS A 178 7.03 -9.17 -24.11
N ASP A 179 8.31 -9.43 -24.35
CA ASP A 179 8.92 -10.75 -24.41
C ASP A 179 10.43 -10.69 -24.10
N GLU A 180 11.06 -11.86 -24.06
CA GLU A 180 12.47 -12.01 -23.66
C GLU A 180 13.47 -11.43 -24.67
N THR A 181 13.03 -11.02 -25.87
CA THR A 181 13.90 -10.33 -26.84
C THR A 181 14.28 -8.93 -26.38
N ARG A 182 13.47 -8.32 -25.50
CA ARG A 182 13.64 -6.95 -24.99
C ARG A 182 13.66 -5.88 -26.09
N SER A 183 13.02 -6.18 -27.23
CA SER A 183 12.96 -5.27 -28.38
C SER A 183 11.87 -4.20 -28.26
N GLU A 184 10.79 -4.49 -27.52
CA GLU A 184 9.63 -3.63 -27.35
C GLU A 184 9.25 -3.52 -25.87
N GLY A 185 9.32 -2.30 -25.32
CA GLY A 185 8.81 -1.97 -23.99
C GLY A 185 7.29 -1.76 -24.04
N VAL A 186 6.54 -2.40 -23.14
CA VAL A 186 5.08 -2.34 -23.08
C VAL A 186 4.55 -1.51 -21.92
N SER A 187 5.38 -1.29 -20.90
CA SER A 187 5.06 -0.44 -19.74
C SER A 187 6.35 -0.03 -19.04
N VAL A 188 6.27 1.02 -18.23
CA VAL A 188 7.35 1.43 -17.32
C VAL A 188 6.77 1.53 -15.92
N PHE A 189 7.49 1.01 -14.92
CA PHE A 189 7.23 1.31 -13.52
C PHE A 189 8.23 2.36 -13.06
N HIS A 190 7.75 3.57 -12.81
CA HIS A 190 8.59 4.68 -12.38
C HIS A 190 8.80 4.62 -10.88
N THR A 191 10.06 4.65 -10.44
CA THR A 191 10.39 4.60 -9.01
C THR A 191 11.08 5.87 -8.54
N LEU A 192 11.05 6.07 -7.22
CA LEU A 192 11.69 7.17 -6.53
C LEU A 192 12.85 6.66 -5.68
N ARG A 193 13.85 7.51 -5.51
CA ARG A 193 15.07 7.28 -4.75
C ARG A 193 15.07 8.10 -3.46
N GLN A 194 15.57 7.49 -2.39
CA GLN A 194 15.80 8.20 -1.13
C GLN A 194 16.78 9.38 -1.33
N GLN A 195 16.50 10.54 -0.74
CA GLN A 195 17.38 11.73 -0.79
C GLN A 195 17.75 12.32 0.57
N ILE A 196 17.21 11.81 1.68
CA ILE A 196 17.60 12.24 3.03
C ILE A 196 19.04 11.75 3.28
N GLU A 197 19.94 12.67 3.65
CA GLU A 197 21.36 12.38 3.89
C GLU A 197 21.54 11.19 4.83
N LYS A 198 22.41 10.25 4.44
CA LYS A 198 22.72 9.04 5.20
C LYS A 198 24.18 9.02 5.64
N PRO A 199 24.48 8.31 6.75
CA PRO A 199 25.86 8.02 7.14
C PRO A 199 26.70 7.47 5.98
N GLN A 200 28.01 7.65 6.05
CA GLN A 200 28.92 7.06 5.08
C GLN A 200 28.82 5.53 5.11
N GLY A 201 28.84 4.89 3.93
CA GLY A 201 28.68 3.45 3.78
C GLY A 201 27.24 2.97 3.56
N ASP A 202 26.24 3.81 3.86
CA ASP A 202 24.83 3.49 3.55
C ASP A 202 24.45 3.84 2.11
N PHE A 203 23.39 3.16 1.64
CA PHE A 203 22.83 3.31 0.29
C PHE A 203 21.53 4.13 0.28
N TYR A 204 21.31 4.83 -0.83
CA TYR A 204 20.05 5.49 -1.16
C TYR A 204 19.24 4.57 -2.05
N TYR A 205 18.27 3.87 -1.47
CA TYR A 205 17.50 2.87 -2.21
C TYR A 205 16.50 3.50 -3.18
N ALA A 206 16.35 2.88 -4.34
CA ALA A 206 15.18 2.94 -5.21
C ALA A 206 14.71 1.49 -5.48
N LEU A 207 13.42 1.28 -5.78
CA LEU A 207 12.92 -0.08 -6.04
C LEU A 207 13.57 -0.67 -7.30
N ALA A 208 13.90 0.17 -8.28
CA ALA A 208 14.63 -0.23 -9.49
C ALA A 208 16.00 -0.85 -9.22
N ASP A 209 16.62 -0.59 -8.06
CA ASP A 209 17.91 -1.18 -7.68
C ASP A 209 17.82 -2.70 -7.55
N PHE A 210 16.63 -3.27 -7.35
CA PHE A 210 16.42 -4.71 -7.17
C PHE A 210 16.08 -5.48 -8.46
N VAL A 211 16.20 -4.82 -9.62
CA VAL A 211 16.03 -5.44 -10.95
C VAL A 211 17.29 -5.19 -11.77
N ALA A 212 17.79 -6.21 -12.46
CA ALA A 212 19.05 -6.12 -13.19
C ALA A 212 19.01 -4.96 -14.19
N PRO A 213 20.02 -4.07 -14.19
CA PRO A 213 20.04 -2.94 -15.10
C PRO A 213 20.30 -3.42 -16.52
N GLN A 214 19.74 -2.70 -17.51
CA GLN A 214 19.99 -2.97 -18.93
C GLN A 214 21.50 -3.09 -19.25
N SER A 215 22.33 -2.27 -18.58
CA SER A 215 23.79 -2.27 -18.74
C SER A 215 24.49 -3.55 -18.28
N SER A 216 23.85 -4.39 -17.46
CA SER A 216 24.40 -5.69 -17.06
C SER A 216 24.28 -6.75 -18.16
N GLY A 217 23.47 -6.51 -19.20
CA GLY A 217 23.15 -7.49 -20.24
C GLY A 217 22.27 -8.66 -19.78
N LYS A 218 22.12 -8.89 -18.47
CA LYS A 218 21.29 -9.95 -17.88
C LYS A 218 19.82 -9.67 -18.11
N LEU A 219 19.05 -10.72 -18.41
CA LEU A 219 17.58 -10.65 -18.43
C LEU A 219 17.06 -10.86 -17.00
N ASP A 220 16.23 -9.93 -16.53
CA ASP A 220 15.51 -10.04 -15.26
C ASP A 220 14.01 -9.96 -15.50
N TYR A 221 13.23 -10.02 -14.42
CA TYR A 221 11.79 -10.11 -14.46
C TYR A 221 11.15 -9.28 -13.35
N ILE A 222 9.96 -8.78 -13.62
CA ILE A 222 9.08 -8.17 -12.63
C ILE A 222 7.69 -8.78 -12.75
N GLY A 223 6.95 -8.80 -11.65
CA GLY A 223 5.56 -9.21 -11.66
C GLY A 223 4.64 -8.04 -11.32
N GLY A 224 3.38 -8.17 -11.71
CA GLY A 224 2.29 -7.30 -11.28
C GLY A 224 1.08 -8.12 -10.88
N PHE A 225 0.27 -7.60 -9.96
CA PHE A 225 -1.00 -8.24 -9.59
C PHE A 225 -2.09 -7.22 -9.23
N ALA A 226 -3.33 -7.65 -9.37
CA ALA A 226 -4.50 -7.05 -8.73
C ALA A 226 -5.46 -8.17 -8.28
N VAL A 227 -5.92 -8.09 -7.03
CA VAL A 227 -6.89 -9.00 -6.42
C VAL A 227 -8.06 -8.22 -5.86
N THR A 228 -9.23 -8.85 -5.85
CA THR A 228 -10.38 -8.37 -5.08
C THR A 228 -11.11 -9.56 -4.47
N ALA A 229 -11.61 -9.36 -3.26
CA ALA A 229 -12.57 -10.26 -2.61
C ALA A 229 -13.87 -9.51 -2.27
N GLY A 230 -14.06 -8.31 -2.84
CA GLY A 230 -15.16 -7.40 -2.52
C GLY A 230 -16.32 -7.42 -3.52
N LEU A 231 -16.27 -8.24 -4.57
CA LEU A 231 -17.36 -8.28 -5.55
C LEU A 231 -18.62 -8.87 -4.92
N GLY A 232 -19.70 -8.09 -4.86
CA GLY A 232 -20.96 -8.45 -4.20
C GLY A 232 -21.18 -7.78 -2.84
N ILE A 233 -20.18 -7.04 -2.33
CA ILE A 233 -20.26 -6.40 -1.01
C ILE A 233 -21.41 -5.41 -0.89
N GLU A 234 -21.77 -4.71 -1.97
CA GLU A 234 -22.84 -3.72 -1.99
C GLU A 234 -24.19 -4.34 -1.61
N ALA A 235 -24.50 -5.52 -2.16
CA ALA A 235 -25.75 -6.22 -1.87
C ALA A 235 -25.83 -6.66 -0.40
N ILE A 236 -24.71 -7.12 0.17
CA ILE A 236 -24.62 -7.52 1.58
C ILE A 236 -24.82 -6.30 2.48
N CYS A 237 -24.13 -5.19 2.20
CA CYS A 237 -24.24 -3.98 2.99
C CYS A 237 -25.63 -3.34 2.89
N GLN A 238 -26.22 -3.28 1.69
CA GLN A 238 -27.58 -2.76 1.51
C GLN A 238 -28.62 -3.57 2.28
N ARG A 239 -28.48 -4.90 2.31
CA ARG A 239 -29.35 -5.78 3.12
C ARG A 239 -29.30 -5.37 4.60
N PHE A 240 -28.10 -5.26 5.17
CA PHE A 240 -27.94 -4.89 6.57
C PHE A 240 -28.37 -3.44 6.86
N GLU A 241 -28.09 -2.49 5.96
CA GLU A 241 -28.50 -1.09 6.09
C GLU A 241 -30.04 -0.93 6.06
N GLN A 242 -30.74 -1.72 5.25
CA GLN A 242 -32.21 -1.76 5.22
C GLN A 242 -32.82 -2.28 6.53
N ASP A 243 -32.12 -3.22 7.19
CA ASP A 243 -32.50 -3.77 8.49
C ASP A 243 -32.00 -2.91 9.68
N HIS A 244 -31.40 -1.74 9.41
CA HIS A 244 -30.77 -0.86 10.40
C HIS A 244 -29.66 -1.55 11.24
N ASP A 245 -28.97 -2.51 10.62
CA ASP A 245 -27.89 -3.30 11.21
C ASP A 245 -26.50 -2.77 10.77
N ASP A 246 -26.14 -1.61 11.30
CA ASP A 246 -24.83 -1.00 11.02
C ASP A 246 -23.65 -1.90 11.44
N TYR A 247 -23.85 -2.74 12.48
CA TYR A 247 -22.83 -3.65 12.99
C TYR A 247 -22.44 -4.68 11.92
N ASN A 248 -23.41 -5.39 11.35
CA ASN A 248 -23.13 -6.38 10.32
C ASN A 248 -22.73 -5.75 8.97
N ALA A 249 -23.19 -4.54 8.66
CA ALA A 249 -22.71 -3.80 7.50
C ALA A 249 -21.21 -3.47 7.60
N ILE A 250 -20.74 -3.04 8.78
CA ILE A 250 -19.32 -2.80 9.06
C ILE A 250 -18.54 -4.12 9.10
N MET A 251 -19.11 -5.16 9.71
CA MET A 251 -18.52 -6.50 9.79
C MET A 251 -18.25 -7.08 8.38
N ALA A 252 -19.24 -7.00 7.48
CA ALA A 252 -19.10 -7.48 6.10
C ALA A 252 -17.97 -6.75 5.37
N LYS A 253 -17.89 -5.42 5.50
CA LYS A 253 -16.80 -4.60 4.89
C LYS A 253 -15.44 -5.00 5.46
N ALA A 254 -15.33 -5.20 6.77
CA ALA A 254 -14.09 -5.62 7.41
C ALA A 254 -13.66 -7.03 7.00
N LEU A 255 -14.61 -7.98 6.89
CA LEU A 255 -14.34 -9.34 6.40
C LEU A 255 -13.88 -9.35 4.95
N ALA A 256 -14.53 -8.59 4.06
CA ALA A 256 -14.12 -8.47 2.66
C ALA A 256 -12.69 -7.93 2.53
N ASP A 257 -12.33 -6.91 3.33
CA ASP A 257 -10.97 -6.37 3.39
C ASP A 257 -9.95 -7.41 3.88
N ARG A 258 -10.29 -8.19 4.92
CA ARG A 258 -9.44 -9.31 5.38
C ARG A 258 -9.25 -10.39 4.31
N LEU A 259 -10.30 -10.73 3.57
CA LEU A 259 -10.23 -11.68 2.46
C LEU A 259 -9.36 -11.15 1.31
N ALA A 260 -9.43 -9.86 0.98
CA ALA A 260 -8.61 -9.26 -0.06
C ALA A 260 -7.11 -9.28 0.29
N GLU A 261 -6.76 -8.98 1.54
CA GLU A 261 -5.37 -9.07 2.03
C GLU A 261 -4.87 -10.52 2.08
N ALA A 262 -5.70 -11.45 2.56
CA ALA A 262 -5.40 -12.89 2.53
C ALA A 262 -5.21 -13.39 1.10
N PHE A 263 -5.97 -12.86 0.14
CA PHE A 263 -5.82 -13.17 -1.28
C PHE A 263 -4.51 -12.65 -1.85
N ALA A 264 -4.09 -11.44 -1.48
CA ALA A 264 -2.79 -10.92 -1.88
C ALA A 264 -1.64 -11.80 -1.36
N GLU A 265 -1.73 -12.29 -0.12
CA GLU A 265 -0.75 -13.23 0.46
C GLU A 265 -0.76 -14.59 -0.24
N TRP A 266 -1.95 -15.17 -0.43
CA TRP A 266 -2.14 -16.43 -1.14
C TRP A 266 -1.55 -16.35 -2.55
N LEU A 267 -1.94 -15.34 -3.33
CA LEU A 267 -1.48 -15.17 -4.70
C LEU A 267 0.03 -14.94 -4.75
N HIS A 268 0.59 -14.17 -3.82
CA HIS A 268 2.03 -13.97 -3.77
C HIS A 268 2.75 -15.30 -3.52
N ARG A 269 2.24 -16.17 -2.63
CA ARG A 269 2.80 -17.52 -2.43
C ARG A 269 2.76 -18.36 -3.71
N GLU A 270 1.63 -18.41 -4.39
CA GLU A 270 1.49 -19.15 -5.67
C GLU A 270 2.46 -18.59 -6.74
N VAL A 271 2.60 -17.26 -6.80
CA VAL A 271 3.53 -16.60 -7.71
C VAL A 271 4.98 -16.92 -7.37
N ARG A 272 5.40 -16.97 -6.09
CA ARG A 272 6.76 -17.38 -5.70
C ARG A 272 7.07 -18.81 -6.15
N GLN A 273 6.11 -19.73 -6.02
CA GLN A 273 6.25 -21.10 -6.51
C GLN A 273 6.37 -21.15 -8.03
N GLU A 274 5.52 -20.42 -8.76
CA GLU A 274 5.55 -20.33 -10.21
C GLU A 274 6.82 -19.67 -10.75
N TRP A 275 7.33 -18.66 -10.05
CA TRP A 275 8.59 -17.99 -10.36
C TRP A 275 9.81 -18.89 -10.09
N GLY A 276 9.60 -19.93 -9.29
CA GLY A 276 10.52 -21.02 -9.08
C GLY A 276 11.47 -20.88 -7.91
N PHE A 277 11.54 -19.71 -7.27
CA PHE A 277 12.35 -19.53 -6.05
C PHE A 277 11.59 -19.87 -4.76
N GLY A 278 10.27 -20.11 -4.82
CA GLY A 278 9.43 -20.50 -3.68
C GLY A 278 8.97 -21.96 -3.67
N GLN A 279 9.53 -22.84 -4.51
CA GLN A 279 9.05 -24.24 -4.66
C GLN A 279 9.21 -25.08 -3.39
N ASP A 280 10.25 -24.82 -2.61
CA ASP A 280 10.55 -25.55 -1.36
C ASP A 280 10.04 -24.81 -0.12
N GLU A 281 9.22 -23.78 -0.29
CA GLU A 281 8.71 -22.95 0.79
C GLU A 281 7.64 -23.68 1.61
N GLN A 282 7.89 -23.87 2.91
CA GLN A 282 6.94 -24.45 3.87
C GLN A 282 6.72 -23.50 5.05
N LEU A 283 6.24 -22.28 4.74
CA LEU A 283 6.01 -21.26 5.75
C LEU A 283 4.63 -21.40 6.40
N THR A 284 4.60 -21.23 7.72
CA THR A 284 3.35 -21.06 8.46
C THR A 284 2.73 -19.68 8.18
N ASN A 285 1.43 -19.50 8.45
CA ASN A 285 0.79 -18.19 8.27
C ASN A 285 1.45 -17.08 9.10
N GLU A 286 1.93 -17.38 10.32
CA GLU A 286 2.67 -16.40 11.12
C GLU A 286 3.99 -15.99 10.45
N GLU A 287 4.68 -16.91 9.78
CA GLU A 287 5.92 -16.61 9.06
C GLU A 287 5.66 -15.84 7.76
N LEU A 288 4.53 -16.08 7.09
CA LEU A 288 4.05 -15.27 5.97
C LEU A 288 3.77 -13.83 6.41
N ILE A 289 3.05 -13.63 7.53
CA ILE A 289 2.79 -12.31 8.13
C ILE A 289 4.10 -11.60 8.51
N GLN A 290 5.11 -12.35 8.96
CA GLN A 290 6.45 -11.83 9.25
C GLN A 290 7.33 -11.63 8.01
N GLU A 291 6.79 -11.90 6.82
CA GLU A 291 7.47 -11.76 5.52
C GLU A 291 8.77 -12.59 5.43
N LYS A 292 8.80 -13.79 6.03
CA LYS A 292 9.99 -14.68 6.04
C LYS A 292 10.26 -15.41 4.72
N TYR A 293 9.70 -14.92 3.63
CA TYR A 293 9.94 -15.42 2.28
C TYR A 293 10.94 -14.53 1.53
N ARG A 294 11.48 -15.05 0.42
CA ARG A 294 12.26 -14.26 -0.53
C ARG A 294 11.34 -13.36 -1.35
N GLY A 295 11.78 -12.12 -1.59
CA GLY A 295 11.11 -11.16 -2.46
C GLY A 295 10.09 -10.28 -1.72
N ILE A 296 9.54 -9.30 -2.43
CA ILE A 296 8.57 -8.32 -1.88
C ILE A 296 7.44 -8.05 -2.88
N ARG A 297 6.34 -7.50 -2.38
CA ARG A 297 5.14 -7.16 -3.16
C ARG A 297 4.69 -5.69 -3.04
N PRO A 298 5.54 -4.69 -3.32
CA PRO A 298 5.24 -3.28 -3.09
C PRO A 298 4.01 -2.80 -3.87
N ALA A 299 3.13 -2.11 -3.15
CA ALA A 299 1.88 -1.56 -3.68
C ALA A 299 1.95 -0.02 -3.79
N PRO A 300 1.63 0.57 -4.96
CA PRO A 300 1.64 2.03 -5.13
C PRO A 300 0.76 2.76 -4.11
N GLY A 301 1.35 3.73 -3.41
CA GLY A 301 0.79 4.46 -2.27
C GLY A 301 1.45 4.11 -0.93
N TYR A 302 2.14 2.96 -0.86
CA TYR A 302 2.96 2.62 0.31
C TYR A 302 4.28 3.40 0.32
N PRO A 303 4.96 3.53 1.47
CA PRO A 303 6.16 4.34 1.59
C PRO A 303 7.31 4.01 0.63
N ALA A 304 7.38 2.78 0.11
CA ALA A 304 8.41 2.34 -0.86
C ALA A 304 8.13 2.83 -2.30
N CYS A 305 6.88 3.08 -2.64
CA CYS A 305 6.42 3.57 -3.94
C CYS A 305 5.20 4.49 -3.73
N PRO A 306 5.41 5.71 -3.19
CA PRO A 306 4.31 6.55 -2.68
C PRO A 306 3.44 7.18 -3.78
N ASP A 307 3.86 7.15 -5.04
CA ASP A 307 3.08 7.69 -6.15
C ASP A 307 1.90 6.76 -6.47
N HIS A 308 0.69 7.21 -6.13
CA HIS A 308 -0.53 6.44 -6.39
C HIS A 308 -0.83 6.25 -7.89
N THR A 309 -0.34 7.13 -8.75
CA THR A 309 -0.64 7.14 -10.18
C THR A 309 0.03 5.97 -10.93
N GLU A 310 1.04 5.32 -10.35
CA GLU A 310 1.66 4.10 -10.90
C GLU A 310 0.68 2.92 -10.97
N LYS A 311 -0.46 2.96 -10.26
CA LYS A 311 -1.53 1.98 -10.46
C LYS A 311 -2.07 2.01 -11.88
N GLN A 312 -2.04 3.15 -12.56
CA GLN A 312 -2.55 3.25 -13.92
C GLN A 312 -1.77 2.31 -14.85
N HIS A 313 -0.44 2.40 -14.85
CA HIS A 313 0.43 1.55 -15.65
C HIS A 313 0.24 0.07 -15.31
N LEU A 314 0.12 -0.27 -14.02
CA LEU A 314 -0.19 -1.64 -13.59
C LEU A 314 -1.55 -2.13 -14.11
N PHE A 315 -2.57 -1.27 -14.04
CA PHE A 315 -3.93 -1.60 -14.48
C PHE A 315 -4.01 -1.80 -15.98
N GLU A 316 -3.31 -0.97 -16.76
CA GLU A 316 -3.19 -1.09 -18.21
C GLU A 316 -2.42 -2.36 -18.59
N LEU A 317 -1.27 -2.62 -17.97
CA LEU A 317 -0.42 -3.80 -18.20
C LEU A 317 -1.19 -5.11 -18.01
N LEU A 318 -1.99 -5.20 -16.94
CA LEU A 318 -2.75 -6.41 -16.61
C LEU A 318 -4.17 -6.40 -17.20
N GLN A 319 -4.64 -5.27 -17.73
CA GLN A 319 -6.04 -5.02 -18.10
C GLN A 319 -7.01 -5.35 -16.95
N VAL A 320 -6.72 -4.81 -15.77
CA VAL A 320 -7.40 -5.14 -14.50
C VAL A 320 -8.91 -4.92 -14.60
N GLU A 321 -9.35 -3.75 -15.03
CA GLU A 321 -10.78 -3.42 -15.13
C GLU A 321 -11.53 -4.40 -16.04
N LYS A 322 -10.96 -4.72 -17.20
CA LYS A 322 -11.56 -5.63 -18.18
C LYS A 322 -11.66 -7.08 -17.68
N THR A 323 -10.70 -7.53 -16.86
CA THR A 323 -10.55 -8.94 -16.51
C THR A 323 -11.16 -9.29 -15.16
N VAL A 324 -10.96 -8.44 -14.15
CA VAL A 324 -11.41 -8.69 -12.78
C VAL A 324 -12.39 -7.63 -12.25
N GLY A 325 -12.69 -6.60 -13.04
CA GLY A 325 -13.72 -5.61 -12.71
C GLY A 325 -13.31 -4.58 -11.66
N ILE A 326 -12.03 -4.54 -11.26
CA ILE A 326 -11.53 -3.53 -10.32
C ILE A 326 -11.32 -2.22 -11.09
N GLN A 327 -11.88 -1.14 -10.58
CA GLN A 327 -11.80 0.19 -11.18
C GLN A 327 -10.92 1.13 -10.36
N LEU A 328 -10.35 2.13 -11.02
CA LEU A 328 -9.65 3.24 -10.36
C LEU A 328 -10.53 4.48 -10.33
N THR A 329 -10.64 5.11 -9.17
CA THR A 329 -11.24 6.44 -9.05
C THR A 329 -10.27 7.51 -9.57
N GLU A 330 -10.74 8.75 -9.67
CA GLU A 330 -9.91 9.93 -10.01
C GLU A 330 -8.72 10.13 -9.04
N SER A 331 -8.80 9.60 -7.83
CA SER A 331 -7.74 9.64 -6.82
C SER A 331 -6.86 8.38 -6.79
N PHE A 332 -7.02 7.48 -7.77
CA PHE A 332 -6.36 6.17 -7.82
C PHE A 332 -6.61 5.30 -6.59
N ALA A 333 -7.78 5.47 -5.96
CA ALA A 333 -8.34 4.47 -5.06
C ALA A 333 -8.98 3.36 -5.89
N MET A 334 -8.99 2.14 -5.36
CA MET A 334 -9.56 0.99 -6.05
C MET A 334 -10.99 0.74 -5.60
N TYR A 335 -11.83 0.29 -6.54
CA TYR A 335 -13.18 -0.16 -6.28
C TYR A 335 -13.40 -1.55 -6.91
N PRO A 336 -13.90 -2.56 -6.17
CA PRO A 336 -14.31 -2.53 -4.76
C PRO A 336 -13.17 -2.15 -3.80
N ALA A 337 -13.51 -1.56 -2.66
CA ALA A 337 -12.51 -1.11 -1.68
C ALA A 337 -11.65 -2.27 -1.13
N ALA A 338 -12.24 -3.46 -1.00
CA ALA A 338 -11.57 -4.71 -0.66
C ALA A 338 -10.80 -5.26 -1.88
N SER A 339 -9.79 -4.51 -2.31
CA SER A 339 -8.89 -4.84 -3.41
C SER A 339 -7.45 -4.47 -3.07
N VAL A 340 -6.50 -5.26 -3.57
CA VAL A 340 -5.06 -5.03 -3.40
C VAL A 340 -4.38 -5.16 -4.75
N SER A 341 -3.46 -4.23 -5.07
CA SER A 341 -2.67 -4.28 -6.30
C SER A 341 -1.24 -3.85 -6.03
N GLY A 342 -0.29 -4.45 -6.73
CA GLY A 342 1.11 -4.08 -6.60
C GLY A 342 2.00 -4.79 -7.60
N PHE A 343 3.30 -4.65 -7.37
CA PHE A 343 4.35 -5.30 -8.15
C PHE A 343 5.00 -6.42 -7.33
N TYR A 344 5.67 -7.35 -8.00
CA TYR A 344 6.46 -8.40 -7.38
C TYR A 344 7.93 -8.27 -7.76
N PHE A 345 8.80 -8.39 -6.76
CA PHE A 345 10.25 -8.39 -6.92
C PHE A 345 10.83 -9.69 -6.38
N ALA A 346 11.62 -10.37 -7.20
CA ALA A 346 12.19 -11.68 -6.88
C ALA A 346 13.58 -11.60 -6.24
N HIS A 347 14.25 -10.46 -6.24
CA HIS A 347 15.63 -10.37 -5.75
C HIS A 347 15.69 -10.67 -4.22
N PRO A 348 16.61 -11.53 -3.74
CA PRO A 348 16.66 -11.94 -2.32
C PRO A 348 16.99 -10.80 -1.35
N GLN A 349 17.60 -9.72 -1.83
CA GLN A 349 17.88 -8.52 -1.04
C GLN A 349 16.83 -7.42 -1.20
N ALA A 350 15.77 -7.66 -1.99
CA ALA A 350 14.66 -6.73 -2.11
C ALA A 350 13.98 -6.59 -0.75
N LYS A 351 13.70 -5.35 -0.34
CA LYS A 351 13.11 -5.03 0.95
C LYS A 351 12.24 -3.79 0.88
N TYR A 352 11.28 -3.68 1.78
CA TYR A 352 10.57 -2.44 1.97
C TYR A 352 11.47 -1.39 2.62
N PHE A 353 11.40 -0.18 2.07
CA PHE A 353 12.02 1.01 2.63
C PHE A 353 11.06 2.18 2.45
N SER A 354 11.25 3.28 3.20
CA SER A 354 10.52 4.51 2.93
C SER A 354 11.35 5.40 2.02
N VAL A 355 10.82 5.80 0.87
CA VAL A 355 11.44 6.83 0.01
C VAL A 355 11.68 8.12 0.81
N GLY A 356 10.75 8.45 1.71
CA GLY A 356 10.85 9.61 2.56
C GLY A 356 10.62 10.90 1.78
N LYS A 357 11.32 11.96 2.20
CA LYS A 357 11.24 13.28 1.57
C LYS A 357 12.21 13.39 0.39
N VAL A 358 11.79 13.99 -0.71
CA VAL A 358 12.55 14.19 -1.96
C VAL A 358 12.65 15.67 -2.32
N GLN A 359 13.73 16.04 -3.00
CA GLN A 359 14.04 17.40 -3.41
C GLN A 359 13.51 17.72 -4.82
N ARG A 360 13.54 19.01 -5.17
CA ARG A 360 13.00 19.54 -6.43
C ARG A 360 13.66 18.95 -7.67
N ASP A 361 14.95 18.64 -7.61
CA ASP A 361 15.70 18.02 -8.70
C ASP A 361 15.13 16.64 -9.10
N GLN A 362 14.78 15.80 -8.10
CA GLN A 362 14.13 14.53 -8.34
C GLN A 362 12.70 14.69 -8.85
N ILE A 363 11.94 15.67 -8.35
CA ILE A 363 10.59 15.94 -8.84
C ILE A 363 10.61 16.36 -10.31
N GLN A 364 11.55 17.22 -10.71
CA GLN A 364 11.74 17.63 -12.11
C GLN A 364 12.15 16.47 -13.01
N ASP A 365 13.09 15.64 -12.56
CA ASP A 365 13.51 14.43 -13.28
C ASP A 365 12.37 13.41 -13.43
N TYR A 366 11.59 13.20 -12.36
CA TYR A 366 10.45 12.28 -12.35
C TYR A 366 9.30 12.77 -13.25
N ALA A 367 8.98 14.07 -13.20
CA ALA A 367 8.02 14.71 -14.10
C ALA A 367 8.42 14.51 -15.58
N LYS A 368 9.71 14.69 -15.90
CA LYS A 368 10.24 14.42 -17.24
C LYS A 368 10.10 12.95 -17.64
N ARG A 369 10.43 12.01 -16.75
CA ARG A 369 10.29 10.56 -17.01
C ARG A 369 8.85 10.15 -17.29
N LYS A 370 7.89 10.74 -16.56
CA LYS A 370 6.46 10.48 -16.72
C LYS A 370 5.79 11.28 -17.83
N GLY A 371 6.48 12.24 -18.44
CA GLY A 371 5.93 13.10 -19.48
C GLY A 371 4.80 14.02 -19.01
N VAL A 372 4.83 14.46 -17.75
CA VAL A 372 3.83 15.36 -17.14
C VAL A 372 4.48 16.61 -16.58
N ASP A 373 3.67 17.64 -16.30
CA ASP A 373 4.15 18.86 -15.65
C ASP A 373 4.62 18.61 -14.21
N VAL A 374 5.61 19.40 -13.79
CA VAL A 374 6.17 19.36 -12.42
C VAL A 374 5.07 19.53 -11.36
N SER A 375 4.12 20.43 -11.60
CA SER A 375 3.00 20.70 -10.67
C SER A 375 2.08 19.49 -10.46
N VAL A 376 1.93 18.63 -11.47
CA VAL A 376 1.17 17.37 -11.37
C VAL A 376 1.88 16.42 -10.43
N VAL A 377 3.19 16.26 -10.57
CA VAL A 377 4.00 15.42 -9.67
C VAL A 377 4.00 15.99 -8.26
N GLU A 378 4.15 17.31 -8.08
CA GLU A 378 4.11 17.97 -6.77
C GLU A 378 2.78 17.77 -6.05
N ARG A 379 1.66 17.74 -6.78
CA ARG A 379 0.34 17.42 -6.22
C ARG A 379 0.29 16.00 -5.66
N TRP A 380 0.65 15.01 -6.47
CA TRP A 380 0.58 13.59 -6.08
C TRP A 380 1.61 13.20 -5.02
N LEU A 381 2.80 13.78 -5.09
CA LEU A 381 3.89 13.55 -4.13
C LEU A 381 3.95 14.61 -3.03
N SER A 382 2.87 15.38 -2.81
CA SER A 382 2.81 16.40 -1.74
C SER A 382 3.22 15.88 -0.35
N PRO A 383 2.92 14.62 0.07
CA PRO A 383 3.40 14.08 1.34
C PRO A 383 4.92 13.83 1.35
N ASN A 384 5.56 13.73 0.18
CA ASN A 384 6.96 13.40 -0.03
C ASN A 384 7.84 14.62 -0.38
N LEU A 385 7.29 15.82 -0.60
CA LEU A 385 8.12 17.00 -0.88
C LEU A 385 8.91 17.46 0.36
N SER A 386 10.21 17.73 0.18
CA SER A 386 11.07 18.37 1.19
C SER A 386 10.99 19.90 1.19
N TYR A 387 10.21 20.47 0.27
CA TYR A 387 10.04 21.90 0.05
C TYR A 387 8.54 22.20 -0.11
N ASP A 388 8.16 23.49 -0.08
CA ASP A 388 6.80 23.91 -0.39
C ASP A 388 6.71 24.22 -1.89
N PRO A 389 5.85 23.54 -2.66
CA PRO A 389 5.63 23.87 -4.07
C PRO A 389 4.94 25.23 -4.14
N THR A 390 5.48 26.13 -4.95
CA THR A 390 4.98 27.49 -5.16
C THR A 390 3.96 27.58 -6.27
#